data_AF-A0A848TVN1-F1
#
_entry.id   AF-A0A848TVN1-F1
#
_cell.length_a   1.000
_cell.length_b   1.000
_cell.length_c   1.000
_cell.angle_alpha   90.00
_cell.angle_beta   90.00
_cell.angle_gamma   90.00
#
_symmetry.space_group_name_H-M   'P 1'
#
loop_
_entity.id
_entity.type
_entity.pdbx_description
1 polymer ?
#
loop_
_entity_poly.entity_id
_entity_poly.type
_entity_poly.pdbx_seq_one_letter_code
_entity_poly.pdbx_strand_id
1 'polypeptide(L)'
;MEMMNSDFGFDCGVFSVALAADGIIIPGGKSAPLRKSYVPHVSMDETAGMFTLRATSGDRVVCDLPVHVMWVTHDKEPEPFVGLRCDEPELIETLRQYQGKPVQLGFKRIEVGAQKKPGG
;
A
#
# COMPACT_ATOMS: atom_id res chain seq x y z
N MET A 1 -14.63 -8.27 11.54
CA MET A 1 -13.53 -7.33 11.82
C MET A 1 -13.62 -6.27 10.74
N GLU A 2 -14.10 -5.07 11.10
CA GLU A 2 -14.47 -4.03 10.15
C GLU A 2 -13.24 -3.23 9.69
N MET A 3 -12.84 -3.40 8.43
CA MET A 3 -12.06 -2.37 7.71
C MET A 3 -13.04 -1.29 7.21
N MET A 4 -13.74 -0.61 8.13
CA MET A 4 -14.65 0.47 7.75
C MET A 4 -13.91 1.80 7.65
N ASN A 5 -13.13 1.98 6.57
CA ASN A 5 -12.73 3.25 5.93
C ASN A 5 -11.40 3.09 5.14
N SER A 6 -11.36 2.22 4.16
CA SER A 6 -10.28 2.22 3.17
C SER A 6 -10.89 2.45 1.79
N ASP A 7 -10.25 3.31 0.99
CA ASP A 7 -10.62 3.53 -0.41
C ASP A 7 -10.31 2.30 -1.25
N PHE A 8 -9.20 1.63 -0.91
CA PHE A 8 -8.84 0.33 -1.46
C PHE A 8 -7.94 -0.45 -0.49
N GLY A 9 -7.76 -1.74 -0.75
CA GLY A 9 -6.88 -2.58 0.04
C GLY A 9 -6.64 -3.97 -0.53
N PHE A 10 -5.81 -4.75 0.15
CA PHE A 10 -5.39 -6.09 -0.26
C PHE A 10 -5.36 -7.02 0.95
N ASP A 11 -5.79 -8.27 0.72
CA ASP A 11 -5.64 -9.35 1.69
C ASP A 11 -4.49 -10.26 1.26
N CYS A 12 -3.46 -10.33 2.09
CA CYS A 12 -2.26 -11.11 1.84
C CYS A 12 -2.23 -12.29 2.82
N GLY A 13 -2.84 -13.43 2.47
CA GLY A 13 -2.84 -14.61 3.32
C GLY A 13 -1.45 -15.12 3.70
N VAL A 14 -0.46 -14.94 2.81
CA VAL A 14 0.97 -15.12 3.09
C VAL A 14 1.68 -13.88 2.59
N PHE A 15 1.97 -12.95 3.49
CA PHE A 15 2.57 -11.67 3.15
C PHE A 15 4.04 -11.79 2.73
N SER A 16 4.42 -11.05 1.71
CA SER A 16 5.80 -10.82 1.31
C SER A 16 6.05 -9.33 1.10
N VAL A 17 7.30 -8.91 1.27
CA VAL A 17 7.71 -7.54 1.01
C VAL A 17 9.14 -7.51 0.50
N ALA A 18 9.37 -6.80 -0.59
CA ALA A 18 10.69 -6.55 -1.16
C ALA A 18 11.01 -5.05 -1.14
N LEU A 19 12.30 -4.72 -1.24
CA LEU A 19 12.78 -3.35 -1.41
C LEU A 19 13.53 -3.29 -2.73
N ALA A 20 13.05 -2.46 -3.66
CA ALA A 20 13.74 -2.18 -4.91
C ALA A 20 14.95 -1.26 -4.65
N ALA A 21 15.88 -1.22 -5.61
CA ALA A 21 17.13 -0.47 -5.49
C ALA A 21 16.93 1.06 -5.32
N ASP A 22 15.77 1.58 -5.72
CA ASP A 22 15.41 3.00 -5.65
C ASP A 22 14.54 3.35 -4.42
N GLY A 23 14.47 2.45 -3.44
CA GLY A 23 13.74 2.65 -2.20
C GLY A 23 12.23 2.37 -2.30
N ILE A 24 11.74 1.83 -3.42
CA ILE A 24 10.34 1.42 -3.54
C ILE A 24 10.12 0.12 -2.77
N ILE A 25 9.18 0.16 -1.84
CA ILE A 25 8.70 -1.01 -1.11
C ILE A 25 7.65 -1.71 -1.97
N ILE A 26 7.86 -3.00 -2.26
CA ILE A 26 6.96 -3.81 -3.08
C ILE A 26 6.26 -4.81 -2.15
N PRO A 27 5.04 -4.53 -1.68
CA PRO A 27 4.24 -5.50 -0.96
C PRO A 27 3.72 -6.59 -1.91
N GLY A 28 3.54 -7.79 -1.38
CA GLY A 28 3.12 -8.94 -2.16
C GLY A 28 2.45 -10.03 -1.33
N GLY A 29 1.90 -11.00 -2.05
CA GLY A 29 1.54 -12.30 -1.49
C GLY A 29 2.71 -13.29 -1.59
N LYS A 30 2.42 -14.58 -1.38
CA LYS A 30 3.41 -15.67 -1.35
C LYS A 30 4.37 -15.68 -2.55
N SER A 31 3.86 -15.37 -3.73
CA SER A 31 4.58 -15.61 -5.00
C SER A 31 4.45 -14.48 -6.01
N ALA A 32 3.74 -13.40 -5.69
CA ALA A 32 3.49 -12.32 -6.64
C ALA A 32 3.26 -10.98 -5.91
N PRO A 33 3.64 -9.86 -6.53
CA PRO A 33 3.31 -8.54 -6.02
C PRO A 33 1.80 -8.26 -6.11
N LEU A 34 1.33 -7.26 -5.38
CA LEU A 34 -0.10 -6.94 -5.30
C LEU A 34 -0.60 -6.24 -6.57
N ARG A 35 -1.71 -6.73 -7.12
CA ARG A 35 -2.24 -6.27 -8.42
C ARG A 35 -3.71 -5.86 -8.39
N LYS A 36 -4.53 -6.52 -7.56
CA LYS A 36 -5.99 -6.31 -7.52
C LYS A 36 -6.45 -6.04 -6.11
N SER A 37 -7.16 -4.93 -5.93
CA SER A 37 -7.78 -4.62 -4.66
C SER A 37 -8.96 -5.56 -4.40
N TYR A 38 -9.26 -5.82 -3.12
CA TYR A 38 -10.53 -6.44 -2.73
C TYR A 38 -11.72 -5.47 -2.90
N VAL A 39 -11.49 -4.15 -3.01
CA VAL A 39 -12.54 -3.19 -3.35
C VAL A 39 -12.73 -3.23 -4.87
N PRO A 40 -13.91 -3.65 -5.36
CA PRO A 40 -14.14 -3.74 -6.79
C PRO A 40 -14.24 -2.34 -7.41
N HIS A 41 -13.88 -2.24 -8.70
CA HIS A 41 -14.03 -1.04 -9.54
C HIS A 41 -13.13 0.16 -9.25
N VAL A 42 -12.11 0.04 -8.40
CA VAL A 42 -11.08 1.10 -8.28
C VAL A 42 -10.09 1.03 -9.46
N SER A 43 -9.90 2.14 -10.15
CA SER A 43 -8.94 2.24 -11.25
C SER A 43 -7.52 2.50 -10.74
N MET A 44 -6.50 2.19 -11.55
CA MET A 44 -5.09 2.41 -11.16
C MET A 44 -4.80 3.89 -10.87
N ASP A 45 -5.39 4.81 -11.65
CA ASP A 45 -5.26 6.25 -11.44
C ASP A 45 -5.87 6.71 -10.11
N GLU A 46 -6.97 6.09 -9.69
CA GLU A 46 -7.62 6.39 -8.41
C GLU A 46 -6.85 5.84 -7.21
N THR A 47 -6.01 4.82 -7.41
CA THR A 47 -5.23 4.19 -6.34
C THR A 47 -3.75 4.58 -6.36
N ALA A 48 -3.38 5.63 -7.10
CA ALA A 48 -2.07 6.26 -7.07
C ALA A 48 -2.11 7.61 -6.33
N GLY A 49 -0.99 7.99 -5.71
CA GLY A 49 -0.86 9.24 -4.95
C GLY A 49 -0.66 9.04 -3.45
N MET A 50 -0.99 10.06 -2.65
CA MET A 50 -0.78 10.06 -1.20
C MET A 50 -1.94 9.39 -0.44
N PHE A 51 -1.60 8.39 0.38
CA PHE A 51 -2.54 7.64 1.21
C PHE A 51 -1.95 7.43 2.60
N THR A 52 -2.82 7.24 3.58
CA THR A 52 -2.48 6.58 4.83
C THR A 52 -2.57 5.07 4.61
N LEU A 53 -1.44 4.39 4.73
CA LEU A 53 -1.37 2.93 4.78
C LEU A 53 -1.65 2.47 6.20
N ARG A 54 -2.66 1.61 6.35
CA ARG A 54 -2.89 0.84 7.55
C ARG A 54 -2.66 -0.64 7.27
N ALA A 55 -1.65 -1.23 7.89
CA ALA A 55 -1.38 -2.65 7.81
C ALA A 55 -1.82 -3.34 9.11
N THR A 56 -2.53 -4.47 9.00
CA THR A 56 -2.97 -5.28 10.15
C THR A 56 -2.60 -6.74 9.97
N SER A 57 -2.32 -7.44 11.06
CA SER A 57 -2.10 -8.90 11.08
C SER A 57 -2.90 -9.49 12.23
N GLY A 58 -4.03 -10.13 11.90
CA GLY A 58 -5.05 -10.48 12.89
C GLY A 58 -5.64 -9.23 13.54
N ASP A 59 -5.63 -9.20 14.87
CA ASP A 59 -6.09 -8.11 15.73
C ASP A 59 -5.03 -7.01 15.98
N ARG A 60 -3.79 -7.19 15.49
CA ARG A 60 -2.70 -6.23 15.68
C ARG A 60 -2.58 -5.26 14.51
N VAL A 61 -2.48 -3.97 14.83
CA VAL A 61 -2.03 -2.93 13.89
C VAL A 61 -0.51 -3.01 13.76
N VAL A 62 -0.03 -3.20 12.54
CA VAL A 62 1.39 -3.28 12.18
C VAL A 62 1.96 -1.89 11.97
N CYS A 63 1.27 -1.07 11.18
CA CYS A 63 1.58 0.34 10.97
C CYS A 63 0.32 1.11 10.56
N ASP A 64 0.37 2.43 10.78
CA ASP A 64 -0.64 3.39 10.33
C ASP A 64 0.08 4.71 10.02
N LEU A 65 0.48 4.90 8.76
CA LEU A 65 1.40 5.97 8.37
C LEU A 65 1.19 6.43 6.92
N PRO A 66 1.58 7.67 6.58
CA PRO A 66 1.48 8.19 5.23
C PRO A 66 2.47 7.49 4.27
N VAL A 67 1.99 7.12 3.10
CA VAL A 67 2.76 6.55 2.00
C VAL A 67 2.34 7.16 0.67
N HIS A 68 3.25 7.19 -0.29
CA HIS A 68 2.94 7.44 -1.69
C HIS A 68 2.77 6.10 -2.42
N VAL A 69 1.56 5.83 -2.90
CA VAL A 69 1.23 4.63 -3.67
C VAL A 69 1.44 4.89 -5.15
N MET A 70 2.07 3.93 -5.84
CA MET A 70 2.29 3.97 -7.28
C MET A 70 2.13 2.58 -7.91
N TRP A 71 1.87 2.56 -9.22
CA TRP A 71 1.85 1.34 -10.00
C TRP A 71 3.18 1.17 -10.74
N VAL A 72 3.94 0.16 -10.35
CA VAL A 72 5.26 -0.16 -10.87
C VAL A 72 5.11 -1.14 -12.04
N THR A 73 5.81 -0.85 -13.13
CA THR A 73 5.97 -1.76 -14.27
C THR A 73 7.37 -2.38 -14.26
N HIS A 74 7.47 -3.67 -14.59
CA HIS A 74 8.76 -4.37 -14.66
C HIS A 74 8.72 -5.40 -15.80
N ASP A 75 9.81 -5.55 -16.55
CA ASP A 75 9.85 -6.37 -17.78
C ASP A 75 9.51 -7.86 -17.56
N LYS A 76 9.70 -8.36 -16.34
CA LYS A 76 9.39 -9.75 -15.96
C LYS A 76 7.96 -9.95 -15.44
N GLU A 77 7.21 -8.87 -15.24
CA GLU A 77 5.87 -8.91 -14.66
C GLU A 77 4.84 -8.52 -15.74
N PRO A 78 3.79 -9.34 -15.98
CA PRO A 78 2.88 -9.12 -17.11
C PRO A 78 1.93 -7.93 -16.95
N GLU A 79 1.78 -7.37 -15.74
CA GLU A 79 0.91 -6.22 -15.48
C GLU A 79 1.55 -5.35 -14.37
N PRO A 80 1.18 -4.05 -14.29
CA PRO A 80 1.62 -3.20 -13.19
C PRO A 80 1.20 -3.74 -11.82
N PHE A 81 2.00 -3.43 -10.81
CA PHE A 81 1.76 -3.85 -9.42
C PHE A 81 2.03 -2.72 -8.44
N VAL A 82 1.55 -2.87 -7.21
CA VAL A 82 1.66 -1.83 -6.18
C VAL A 82 3.12 -1.67 -5.73
N GLY A 83 3.59 -0.44 -5.76
CA GLY A 83 4.79 0.03 -5.09
C GLY A 83 4.44 1.14 -4.10
N LEU A 84 5.21 1.22 -3.03
CA LEU A 84 5.06 2.21 -1.96
C LEU A 84 6.36 2.98 -1.77
N ARG A 85 6.26 4.30 -1.62
CA ARG A 85 7.31 5.11 -1.02
C ARG A 85 6.84 5.65 0.32
N CYS A 86 7.77 5.73 1.25
CA CYS A 86 7.53 6.18 2.60
C CYS A 86 8.79 6.91 3.09
N ASP A 87 8.60 8.05 3.76
CA ASP A 87 9.70 8.80 4.35
C ASP A 87 10.20 8.14 5.65
N GLU A 88 9.37 7.30 6.29
CA GLU A 88 9.75 6.52 7.46
C GLU A 88 10.63 5.32 7.04
N PRO A 89 11.94 5.33 7.36
CA PRO A 89 12.87 4.29 6.91
C PRO A 89 12.59 2.92 7.55
N GLU A 90 11.97 2.92 8.74
CA GLU A 90 11.68 1.70 9.51
C GLU A 90 10.47 0.92 8.98
N LEU A 91 9.70 1.47 8.04
CA LEU A 91 8.51 0.81 7.50
C LEU A 91 8.85 -0.55 6.89
N ILE A 92 9.92 -0.63 6.08
CA ILE A 92 10.31 -1.90 5.45
C ILE A 92 10.71 -2.94 6.48
N GLU A 93 11.44 -2.54 7.53
CA GLU A 93 11.85 -3.44 8.62
C GLU A 93 10.64 -3.92 9.43
N THR A 94 9.71 -3.01 9.72
CA THR A 94 8.44 -3.32 10.38
C THR A 94 7.64 -4.34 9.57
N LEU A 95 7.45 -4.11 8.27
CA LEU A 95 6.73 -5.03 7.39
C LEU A 95 7.44 -6.40 7.27
N ARG A 96 8.78 -6.43 7.24
CA ARG A 96 9.57 -7.67 7.15
C ARG A 96 9.32 -8.62 8.33
N GLN A 97 9.04 -8.11 9.52
CA GLN A 97 8.70 -8.93 10.71
C GLN A 97 7.39 -9.73 10.55
N TYR A 98 6.59 -9.39 9.54
CA TYR A 98 5.33 -10.05 9.20
C TYR A 98 5.40 -10.87 7.91
N GLN A 99 6.59 -11.07 7.33
CA GLN A 99 6.73 -12.01 6.21
C GLN A 99 6.24 -13.41 6.59
N GLY A 100 5.52 -14.04 5.67
CA GLY A 100 4.93 -15.36 5.86
C GLY A 100 3.63 -15.38 6.69
N LYS A 101 3.20 -14.24 7.24
CA LYS A 101 1.97 -14.12 8.05
C LYS A 101 0.81 -13.56 7.22
N PRO A 102 -0.44 -13.78 7.65
CA PRO A 102 -1.57 -13.07 7.07
C PRO A 102 -1.48 -11.58 7.42
N VAL A 103 -1.50 -10.73 6.40
CA VAL A 103 -1.50 -9.26 6.54
C VAL A 103 -2.58 -8.68 5.64
N GLN A 104 -3.34 -7.73 6.18
CA GLN A 104 -4.26 -6.92 5.39
C GLN A 104 -3.67 -5.52 5.25
N LEU A 105 -3.72 -4.97 4.04
CA LEU A 105 -3.30 -3.62 3.74
C LEU A 105 -4.53 -2.81 3.36
N GLY A 106 -4.79 -1.72 4.08
CA GLY A 106 -5.80 -0.72 3.75
C GLY A 106 -5.16 0.61 3.40
N PHE A 107 -5.68 1.27 2.39
CA PHE A 107 -5.23 2.59 1.95
C PHE A 107 -6.39 3.56 2.05
N LYS A 108 -6.18 4.67 2.77
CA LYS A 108 -7.14 5.76 2.89
C LYS A 108 -6.52 7.04 2.35
N ARG A 109 -7.20 7.71 1.42
CA ARG A 109 -6.69 8.92 0.77
C ARG A 109 -6.46 10.01 1.81
N ILE A 110 -5.31 10.66 1.72
CA ILE A 110 -5.04 11.84 2.54
C ILE A 110 -5.75 13.01 1.87
N GLU A 111 -6.77 13.56 2.51
CA GLU A 111 -7.41 14.79 2.05
C GLU A 111 -6.40 15.93 2.18
N VAL A 112 -5.70 16.24 1.08
CA VAL A 112 -4.93 17.47 0.99
C VAL A 112 -5.96 18.59 0.97
N GLY A 113 -6.12 19.26 2.11
CA GLY A 113 -7.02 20.40 2.24
C GLY A 113 -6.85 21.32 1.05
N ALA A 114 -7.95 21.58 0.34
CA ALA A 114 -7.99 22.42 -0.84
C ALA A 114 -7.14 23.67 -0.60
N GLN A 115 -6.04 23.80 -1.37
CA GLN A 115 -5.31 25.06 -1.41
C GLN A 115 -6.32 26.14 -1.82
N LYS A 116 -6.74 26.97 -0.87
CA LYS A 116 -7.43 28.21 -1.17
C LYS A 116 -6.51 28.99 -2.11
N LYS A 117 -6.90 29.12 -3.38
CA LYS A 117 -6.33 30.12 -4.27
C LYS A 117 -6.43 31.46 -3.52
N PRO A 118 -5.34 32.19 -3.28
CA PRO A 118 -5.48 33.59 -2.92
C PRO A 118 -6.04 34.29 -4.18
N GLY A 119 -7.32 34.65 -4.12
CA GLY A 119 -7.85 35.68 -5.00
C GLY A 119 -7.24 37.01 -4.55
N GLY A 120 -6.43 37.59 -5.42
CA GLY A 120 -5.84 38.93 -5.31
C GLY A 120 -5.56 39.43 -6.71
#